data_AF-A0A182U9R8-F1
#
_entry.id   AF-A0A182U9R8-F1
#
_cell.length_a   1.000
_cell.length_b   1.000
_cell.length_c   1.000
_cell.angle_alpha   90.00
_cell.angle_beta   90.00
_cell.angle_gamma   90.00
#
_symmetry.space_group_name_H-M   'P 1'
#
loop_
_entity.id
_entity.type
_entity.pdbx_description
1 polymer ?
#
loop_
_entity_poly.entity_id
_entity_poly.type
_entity_poly.pdbx_seq_one_letter_code
_entity_poly.pdbx_strand_id
1 'polypeptide(L)'
;MASKLAKLEQDTITNSLEIVHHKVRLLMEVWKMFFDEICYLDYLTSLPSSIEQFLGEIYCLTMNFCVRKTQRIRELQTKMFELQRVLSVGSDDPDDDWERGHMSLDRKLTQLQQRINTLTQQLNERKLLMDEYTREEIQLLSDLGEAAPPHEPLCANPDTGVLPDAQKMAQFADYLSRLRAERVKRIVTRDKLQSEIRKKAQLLDWVPRKDRHRQLINEQTLIPSLSNLNELQHLDFVLSGLLERKQQQEQQQQQ
;
A
#
# COMPACT_ATOMS: atom_id res chain seq x y z
N MET A 1 15.21 12.04 36.69
CA MET A 1 14.07 11.11 36.77
C MET A 1 14.42 9.81 37.50
N ALA A 2 15.56 9.16 37.22
CA ALA A 2 16.01 7.95 37.91
C ALA A 2 16.00 8.03 39.46
N SER A 3 16.47 9.15 40.04
CA SER A 3 16.45 9.37 41.49
C SER A 3 15.04 9.50 42.10
N LYS A 4 14.04 9.97 41.34
CA LYS A 4 12.64 10.03 41.81
C LYS A 4 11.96 8.67 41.77
N LEU A 5 12.28 7.86 40.75
CA LEU A 5 11.77 6.49 40.62
C LEU A 5 12.34 5.59 41.72
N ALA A 6 13.66 5.62 41.93
CA ALA A 6 14.30 4.85 43.00
C ALA A 6 13.76 5.21 44.39
N LYS A 7 13.48 6.51 44.64
CA LYS A 7 12.81 6.93 45.87
C LYS A 7 11.40 6.37 45.98
N LEU A 8 10.60 6.42 44.91
CA LEU A 8 9.25 5.87 44.90
C LEU A 8 9.23 4.34 45.12
N GLU A 9 10.15 3.61 44.51
CA GLU A 9 10.34 2.18 44.72
C GLU A 9 10.63 1.88 46.19
N GLN A 10 11.57 2.62 46.78
CA GLN A 10 11.92 2.48 48.18
C GLN A 10 10.75 2.84 49.11
N ASP A 11 10.06 3.95 48.86
CA ASP A 11 8.88 4.38 49.63
C ASP A 11 7.77 3.32 49.53
N THR A 12 7.58 2.71 48.36
CA THR A 12 6.59 1.64 48.16
C THR A 12 6.94 0.39 48.96
N ILE A 13 8.20 -0.02 48.98
CA ILE A 13 8.68 -1.16 49.78
C ILE A 13 8.44 -0.87 51.27
N THR A 14 8.87 0.29 51.76
CA THR A 14 8.73 0.67 53.17
C THR A 14 7.26 0.71 53.59
N ASN A 15 6.40 1.41 52.83
CA ASN A 15 4.98 1.50 53.12
C ASN A 15 4.28 0.13 53.10
N SER A 16 4.65 -0.76 52.17
CA SER A 16 4.08 -2.10 52.09
C SER A 16 4.43 -2.94 53.32
N LEU A 17 5.68 -2.88 53.79
CA LEU A 17 6.12 -3.55 55.01
C LEU A 17 5.39 -3.01 56.25
N GLU A 18 5.21 -1.69 56.36
CA GLU A 18 4.47 -1.07 57.45
C GLU A 18 3.01 -1.52 57.49
N ILE A 19 2.35 -1.57 56.33
CA ILE A 19 0.96 -2.05 56.20
C ILE A 19 0.86 -3.51 56.66
N VAL A 20 1.71 -4.40 56.14
CA VAL A 20 1.70 -5.82 56.51
C VAL A 20 1.94 -5.98 58.00
N HIS A 21 2.96 -5.31 58.55
CA HIS A 21 3.27 -5.36 59.98
C HIS A 21 2.11 -4.88 60.86
N HIS A 22 1.46 -3.76 60.49
CA HIS A 22 0.30 -3.26 61.22
C HIS A 22 -0.88 -4.25 61.17
N LYS A 23 -1.17 -4.82 60.00
CA LYS A 23 -2.27 -5.80 59.86
C LYS A 23 -2.00 -7.10 60.60
N VAL A 24 -0.75 -7.59 60.58
CA VAL A 24 -0.34 -8.76 61.37
C VAL A 24 -0.56 -8.49 62.87
N ARG A 25 -0.18 -7.30 63.38
CA ARG A 25 -0.42 -6.95 64.79
C ARG A 25 -1.90 -6.95 65.17
N LEU A 26 -2.76 -6.35 64.35
CA LEU A 26 -4.21 -6.36 64.59
C LEU A 26 -4.77 -7.79 64.60
N LEU A 27 -4.32 -8.65 63.68
CA LEU A 27 -4.71 -10.07 63.66
C LEU A 27 -4.27 -10.78 64.94
N MET A 28 -3.04 -10.55 65.41
CA MET A 28 -2.54 -11.14 66.66
C MET A 28 -3.39 -10.70 67.87
N GLU A 29 -3.78 -9.43 67.95
CA GLU A 29 -4.64 -8.92 69.03
C GLU A 29 -6.02 -9.60 69.02
N VAL A 30 -6.65 -9.70 67.84
CA VAL A 30 -7.92 -10.41 67.66
C VAL A 30 -7.77 -11.88 68.02
N TRP A 31 -6.72 -12.55 67.54
CA TRP A 31 -6.54 -13.98 67.78
C TRP A 31 -6.31 -14.31 69.25
N LYS A 32 -5.51 -13.50 69.96
CA LYS A 32 -5.33 -13.63 71.42
C LYS A 32 -6.62 -13.43 72.20
N MET A 33 -7.55 -12.62 71.69
CA MET A 33 -8.79 -12.28 72.38
C MET A 33 -9.89 -13.32 72.18
N PHE A 34 -9.92 -14.01 71.03
CA PHE A 34 -11.04 -14.86 70.63
C PHE A 34 -10.70 -16.36 70.48
N PHE A 35 -9.43 -16.74 70.43
CA PHE A 35 -9.01 -18.13 70.27
C PHE A 35 -8.14 -18.62 71.44
N ASP A 36 -8.08 -19.93 71.64
CA ASP A 36 -7.22 -20.55 72.64
C ASP A 36 -5.73 -20.54 72.21
N GLU A 37 -4.85 -20.92 73.13
CA GLU A 37 -3.40 -20.84 72.92
C GLU A 37 -2.91 -21.76 71.80
N ILE A 38 -3.55 -22.93 71.62
CA ILE A 38 -3.22 -23.89 70.58
C ILE A 38 -3.58 -23.30 69.21
N CYS A 39 -4.81 -22.82 69.02
CA CYS A 39 -5.24 -22.19 67.77
C CYS A 39 -4.42 -20.93 67.45
N TYR A 40 -4.08 -20.11 68.46
CA TYR A 40 -3.26 -18.93 68.30
C TYR A 40 -1.85 -19.25 67.76
N LEU A 41 -1.20 -20.28 68.31
CA LEU A 41 0.12 -20.75 67.83
C LEU A 41 0.04 -21.30 66.41
N ASP A 42 -1.01 -22.06 66.08
CA ASP A 42 -1.24 -22.58 64.73
C ASP A 42 -1.44 -21.45 63.70
N TYR A 43 -2.19 -20.40 64.06
CA TYR A 43 -2.36 -19.23 63.20
C TYR A 43 -1.07 -18.41 63.05
N LEU A 44 -0.28 -18.24 64.11
CA LEU A 44 1.01 -17.55 64.04
C LEU A 44 2.01 -18.27 63.13
N THR A 45 2.05 -19.60 63.19
CA THR A 45 2.99 -20.40 62.40
C THR A 45 2.58 -20.49 60.94
N SER A 46 1.28 -20.44 60.62
CA SER A 46 0.75 -20.51 59.25
C SER A 46 0.65 -19.16 58.53
N LEU A 47 0.60 -18.04 59.25
CA LEU A 47 0.43 -16.71 58.66
C LEU A 47 1.57 -16.30 57.70
N PRO A 48 2.87 -16.50 58.00
CA PRO A 48 3.95 -16.16 57.08
C PRO A 48 3.82 -16.88 55.72
N SER A 49 3.52 -18.18 55.75
CA SER A 49 3.28 -18.97 54.53
C SER A 49 2.08 -18.46 53.74
N SER A 50 1.03 -18.01 54.42
CA SER A 50 -0.16 -17.42 53.77
C SER A 50 0.17 -16.09 53.07
N ILE A 51 1.00 -15.24 53.69
CA ILE A 51 1.49 -13.98 53.11
C ILE A 51 2.40 -14.26 51.90
N GLU A 52 3.32 -15.22 52.03
CA GLU A 52 4.20 -15.65 50.95
C GLU A 52 3.41 -16.16 49.75
N GLN A 53 2.40 -17.02 49.99
CA GLN A 53 1.54 -17.53 48.93
C GLN A 53 0.82 -16.38 48.20
N PHE A 54 0.21 -15.45 48.95
CA PHE A 54 -0.49 -14.30 48.36
C PHE A 54 0.43 -13.44 47.47
N LEU A 55 1.62 -13.10 47.95
CA LEU A 55 2.59 -12.33 47.16
C LEU A 55 3.11 -13.14 45.95
N GLY A 56 3.29 -14.46 46.12
CA GLY A 56 3.64 -15.39 45.06
C GLY A 56 2.59 -15.43 43.95
N GLU A 57 1.29 -15.40 44.29
CA GLU A 57 0.21 -15.32 43.32
C GLU A 57 0.26 -14.02 42.51
N ILE A 58 0.48 -12.86 43.15
CA ILE A 58 0.65 -11.57 42.47
C ILE A 58 1.84 -11.60 41.51
N TYR A 59 2.98 -12.15 41.96
CA TYR A 59 4.17 -12.29 41.13
C TYR A 59 3.90 -13.19 39.92
N CYS A 60 3.29 -14.35 40.13
CA CYS A 60 2.91 -15.28 39.05
C CYS A 60 1.97 -14.62 38.04
N LEU A 61 0.95 -13.88 38.50
CA LEU A 61 0.04 -13.13 37.62
C LEU A 61 0.79 -12.09 36.77
N THR A 62 1.72 -11.37 37.39
CA THR A 62 2.55 -10.36 36.71
C THR A 62 3.46 -11.01 35.67
N MET A 63 4.12 -12.12 36.01
CA MET A 63 4.97 -12.86 35.08
C MET A 63 4.17 -13.45 33.91
N ASN A 64 2.99 -14.00 34.17
CA ASN A 64 2.09 -14.48 33.12
C ASN A 64 1.68 -13.37 32.14
N PHE A 65 1.48 -12.15 32.64
CA PHE A 65 1.25 -10.99 31.79
C PHE A 65 2.47 -10.63 30.93
N CYS A 66 3.68 -10.64 31.50
CA CYS A 66 4.94 -10.43 30.76
C CYS A 66 5.16 -11.48 29.67
N VAL A 67 4.89 -12.76 29.96
CA VAL A 67 4.96 -13.86 28.98
C VAL A 67 3.99 -13.62 27.82
N ARG A 68 2.73 -13.29 28.11
CA ARG A 68 1.71 -13.00 27.09
C ARG A 68 2.11 -11.80 26.21
N LYS A 69 2.60 -10.71 26.80
CA LYS A 69 3.12 -9.56 26.04
C LYS A 69 4.28 -9.93 25.15
N THR A 70 5.23 -10.72 25.65
CA THR A 70 6.39 -11.17 24.88
C THR A 70 5.98 -12.04 23.70
N GLN A 71 5.01 -12.95 23.90
CA GLN A 71 4.45 -13.74 22.82
C GLN A 71 3.78 -12.86 21.76
N ARG A 72 2.99 -11.86 22.20
CA ARG A 72 2.36 -10.91 21.29
C ARG A 72 3.36 -10.10 20.48
N ILE A 73 4.49 -9.71 21.08
CA ILE A 73 5.59 -9.03 20.37
C ILE A 73 6.13 -9.92 19.26
N ARG A 74 6.37 -11.21 19.52
CA ARG A 74 6.87 -12.15 18.49
C ARG A 74 5.89 -12.29 17.32
N GLU A 75 4.60 -12.43 17.60
CA GLU A 75 3.56 -12.48 16.56
C GLU A 75 3.56 -11.22 15.68
N LEU A 76 3.68 -10.04 16.31
CA LEU A 76 3.74 -8.77 15.59
C LEU A 76 5.02 -8.65 14.77
N GLN A 77 6.16 -9.13 15.27
CA GLN A 77 7.41 -9.17 14.51
C GLN A 77 7.30 -10.06 13.26
N THR A 78 6.70 -11.25 13.39
CA THR A 78 6.42 -12.11 12.24
C THR A 78 5.52 -11.41 11.22
N LYS A 79 4.44 -10.79 11.67
CA LYS A 79 3.53 -10.04 10.79
C LYS A 79 4.24 -8.86 10.09
N MET A 80 5.09 -8.13 10.81
CA MET A 80 5.86 -7.04 10.24
C MET A 80 6.81 -7.54 9.16
N PHE A 81 7.54 -8.63 9.44
CA PHE A 81 8.44 -9.26 8.48
C PHE A 81 7.70 -9.73 7.21
N GLU A 82 6.54 -10.36 7.36
CA GLU A 82 5.70 -10.76 6.23
C GLU A 82 5.25 -9.56 5.39
N LEU A 83 4.83 -8.47 6.04
CA LEU A 83 4.43 -7.24 5.33
C LEU A 83 5.61 -6.61 4.58
N GLN A 84 6.79 -6.54 5.19
CA GLN A 84 8.00 -6.05 4.54
C GLN A 84 8.39 -6.91 3.33
N ARG A 85 8.33 -8.24 3.49
CA ARG A 85 8.57 -9.20 2.40
C ARG A 85 7.60 -8.98 1.25
N VAL A 86 6.30 -8.87 1.51
CA VAL A 86 5.28 -8.65 0.48
C VAL A 86 5.47 -7.29 -0.23
N LEU A 87 5.89 -6.26 0.50
CA LEU A 87 6.16 -4.94 -0.06
C LEU A 87 7.51 -4.81 -0.77
N SER A 88 8.37 -5.84 -0.72
CA SER A 88 9.77 -5.78 -1.15
C SER A 88 10.54 -4.61 -0.52
N VAL A 89 10.18 -4.22 0.71
CA VAL A 89 10.89 -3.16 1.44
C VAL A 89 11.96 -3.85 2.27
N GLY A 90 13.23 -3.59 1.93
CA GLY A 90 14.36 -4.08 2.70
C GLY A 90 14.27 -3.65 4.16
N SER A 91 14.91 -4.41 5.05
CA SER A 91 15.07 -4.06 6.47
C SER A 91 16.09 -2.91 6.66
N ASP A 92 16.18 -1.98 5.72
CA ASP A 92 17.12 -0.85 5.71
C ASP A 92 16.59 0.28 6.59
N ASP A 93 16.14 -0.05 7.80
CA ASP A 93 15.98 0.98 8.83
C ASP A 93 17.22 0.93 9.73
N PRO A 94 18.16 1.88 9.55
CA PRO A 94 19.40 1.93 10.33
C PRO A 94 19.18 2.28 11.81
N ASP A 95 17.95 2.57 12.22
CA ASP A 95 17.54 2.87 13.60
C ASP A 95 16.86 1.67 14.29
N ASP A 96 17.48 0.49 14.19
CA ASP A 96 17.11 -0.66 15.02
C ASP A 96 17.65 -0.48 16.46
N ASP A 97 17.17 0.60 17.11
CA ASP A 97 17.19 0.80 18.57
C ASP A 97 16.46 -0.35 19.31
N TRP A 98 15.78 -1.21 18.56
CA TRP A 98 15.21 -2.50 18.95
C TRP A 98 16.16 -3.40 19.73
N GLU A 99 17.43 -3.43 19.34
CA GLU A 99 18.48 -4.23 19.99
C GLU A 99 19.41 -3.43 20.90
N ARG A 100 19.53 -2.11 20.69
CA ARG A 100 20.53 -1.28 21.38
C ARG A 100 20.11 -0.77 22.76
N GLY A 101 18.84 -0.92 23.15
CA GLY A 101 18.35 -0.45 24.44
C GLY A 101 17.37 -1.39 25.13
N HIS A 102 17.42 -1.42 26.47
CA HIS A 102 16.38 -2.01 27.31
C HIS A 102 15.07 -1.20 27.18
N MET A 103 14.31 -1.42 26.12
CA MET A 103 12.96 -0.86 25.97
C MET A 103 11.93 -1.70 26.73
N SER A 104 10.95 -1.04 27.35
CA SER A 104 9.82 -1.72 27.99
C SER A 104 8.98 -2.50 26.97
N LEU A 105 8.31 -3.56 27.43
CA LEU A 105 7.43 -4.37 26.58
C LEU A 105 6.29 -3.53 25.98
N ASP A 106 5.78 -2.54 26.74
CA ASP A 106 4.75 -1.60 26.25
C ASP A 106 5.25 -0.77 25.08
N ARG A 107 6.45 -0.19 25.20
CA ARG A 107 7.04 0.62 24.13
C ARG A 107 7.29 -0.21 22.87
N LYS A 108 7.79 -1.45 23.02
CA LYS A 108 7.97 -2.40 21.91
C LYS A 108 6.65 -2.70 21.21
N LEU A 109 5.58 -2.97 21.96
CA LEU A 109 4.25 -3.22 21.38
C LEU A 109 3.74 -2.03 20.58
N THR A 110 3.80 -0.82 21.14
CA THR A 110 3.34 0.40 20.47
C THR A 110 4.11 0.66 19.17
N GLN A 111 5.44 0.54 19.20
CA GLN A 111 6.26 0.76 18.01
C GLN A 111 5.99 -0.28 16.91
N LEU A 112 5.85 -1.57 17.26
CA LEU A 112 5.48 -2.61 16.28
C LEU A 112 4.12 -2.33 15.67
N GLN A 113 3.13 -1.98 16.48
CA GLN A 113 1.79 -1.70 15.98
C GLN A 113 1.79 -0.49 15.04
N GLN A 114 2.48 0.59 15.39
CA GLN A 114 2.62 1.76 14.51
C GLN A 114 3.27 1.39 13.18
N ARG A 115 4.38 0.65 13.22
CA ARG A 115 5.10 0.24 12.01
C ARG A 115 4.27 -0.70 11.14
N ILE A 116 3.58 -1.66 11.74
CA ILE A 116 2.63 -2.55 11.03
C ILE A 116 1.50 -1.75 10.40
N ASN A 117 0.96 -0.74 11.08
CA ASN A 117 -0.10 0.10 10.54
C ASN A 117 0.40 0.88 9.32
N THR A 118 1.60 1.47 9.39
CA THR A 118 2.24 2.15 8.24
C THR A 118 2.46 1.19 7.07
N LEU A 119 3.03 0.01 7.30
CA LEU A 119 3.23 -0.99 6.25
C LEU A 119 1.91 -1.48 5.65
N THR A 120 0.89 -1.69 6.49
CA THR A 120 -0.45 -2.08 6.03
C THR A 120 -1.07 -1.00 5.16
N GLN A 121 -0.92 0.28 5.55
CA GLN A 121 -1.37 1.41 4.75
C GLN A 121 -0.66 1.45 3.39
N GLN A 122 0.67 1.36 3.36
CA GLN A 122 1.45 1.33 2.12
C GLN A 122 1.06 0.17 1.20
N LEU A 123 0.77 -1.00 1.78
CA LEU A 123 0.31 -2.17 1.03
C LEU A 123 -1.05 -1.93 0.39
N ASN A 124 -1.99 -1.32 1.12
CA ASN A 124 -3.31 -1.01 0.59
C ASN A 124 -3.24 0.07 -0.49
N GLU A 125 -2.47 1.15 -0.25
CA GLU A 125 -2.25 2.21 -1.24
C GLU A 125 -1.63 1.66 -2.53
N ARG A 126 -0.65 0.77 -2.42
CA ARG A 126 -0.03 0.16 -3.61
C ARG A 126 -1.01 -0.70 -4.39
N LYS A 127 -1.84 -1.50 -3.72
CA LYS A 127 -2.88 -2.31 -4.39
C LYS A 127 -3.90 -1.43 -5.12
N LEU A 128 -4.38 -0.38 -4.47
CA LEU A 128 -5.30 0.57 -5.08
C LEU A 128 -4.68 1.22 -6.33
N LEU A 129 -3.43 1.67 -6.23
CA LEU A 129 -2.72 2.27 -7.36
C LEU A 129 -2.51 1.29 -8.51
N MET A 130 -2.22 0.01 -8.23
CA MET A 130 -2.13 -1.03 -9.25
C MET A 130 -3.46 -1.23 -9.99
N ASP A 131 -4.57 -1.26 -9.26
CA ASP A 131 -5.91 -1.40 -9.85
C ASP A 131 -6.28 -0.20 -10.72
N GLU A 132 -5.93 1.01 -10.27
CA GLU A 132 -6.11 2.25 -11.03
C GLU A 132 -5.30 2.25 -12.33
N TYR A 133 -4.01 1.90 -12.25
CA TYR A 133 -3.12 1.81 -13.39
C TYR A 133 -3.57 0.76 -14.41
N THR A 134 -4.01 -0.41 -13.93
CA THR A 134 -4.51 -1.48 -14.80
C THR A 134 -5.80 -1.06 -15.50
N ARG A 135 -6.72 -0.40 -14.79
CA ARG A 135 -7.96 0.11 -15.39
C ARG A 135 -7.68 1.18 -16.44
N GLU A 136 -6.76 2.10 -16.13
CA GLU A 136 -6.37 3.15 -17.06
C GLU A 136 -5.69 2.59 -18.32
N GLU A 137 -4.80 1.60 -18.17
CA GLU A 137 -4.19 0.91 -19.30
C GLU A 137 -5.25 0.33 -20.24
N ILE A 138 -6.21 -0.43 -19.69
CA ILE A 138 -7.28 -1.05 -20.48
C ILE A 138 -8.05 0.02 -21.26
N GLN A 139 -8.37 1.14 -20.61
CA GLN A 139 -9.07 2.25 -21.27
C GLN A 139 -8.22 2.87 -22.39
N LEU A 140 -6.95 3.16 -22.13
CA LEU A 140 -6.06 3.79 -23.11
C LEU A 140 -5.80 2.89 -24.32
N LEU A 141 -5.61 1.59 -24.11
CA LEU A 141 -5.43 0.63 -25.20
C LEU A 141 -6.71 0.49 -26.02
N SER A 142 -7.87 0.43 -25.38
CA SER A 142 -9.17 0.44 -26.06
C SER A 142 -9.35 1.69 -26.91
N ASP A 143 -9.04 2.87 -26.35
CA ASP A 143 -9.10 4.16 -27.05
C ASP A 143 -8.12 4.25 -28.23
N LEU A 144 -7.01 3.53 -28.19
CA LEU A 144 -6.02 3.44 -29.27
C LEU A 144 -6.32 2.32 -30.27
N GLY A 145 -7.31 1.46 -29.99
CA GLY A 145 -7.62 0.27 -30.79
C GLY A 145 -6.56 -0.83 -30.72
N GLU A 146 -5.78 -0.88 -29.65
CA GLU A 146 -4.77 -1.90 -29.39
C GLU A 146 -5.40 -3.06 -28.59
N ALA A 147 -5.14 -4.30 -29.00
CA ALA A 147 -5.84 -5.48 -28.45
C ALA A 147 -5.31 -5.95 -27.09
N ALA A 148 -4.01 -5.75 -26.82
CA ALA A 148 -3.37 -6.19 -25.60
C ALA A 148 -2.12 -5.35 -25.28
N PRO A 149 -1.75 -5.20 -24.00
CA PRO A 149 -0.51 -4.57 -23.62
C PRO A 149 0.70 -5.41 -24.08
N PRO A 150 1.84 -4.77 -24.41
CA PRO A 150 3.05 -5.45 -24.84
C PRO A 150 3.89 -6.01 -23.66
N HIS A 151 3.39 -5.91 -22.43
CA HIS A 151 4.08 -6.34 -21.22
C HIS A 151 3.18 -7.18 -20.31
N GLU A 152 3.79 -7.81 -19.32
CA GLU A 152 3.06 -8.55 -18.29
C GLU A 152 2.14 -7.64 -17.46
N PRO A 153 1.00 -8.15 -16.98
CA PRO A 153 0.10 -7.40 -16.10
C PRO A 153 0.79 -6.92 -14.82
N LEU A 154 0.35 -5.77 -14.31
CA LEU A 154 0.79 -5.26 -13.02
C LEU A 154 0.07 -5.99 -11.88
N CYS A 155 0.55 -7.19 -11.55
CA CYS A 155 -0.03 -8.05 -10.51
C CYS A 155 0.99 -8.46 -9.45
N ALA A 156 0.47 -8.99 -8.34
CA ALA A 156 1.28 -9.67 -7.33
C ALA A 156 1.88 -10.94 -7.94
N ASN A 157 3.10 -11.29 -7.50
CA ASN A 157 3.70 -12.56 -7.88
C ASN A 157 2.83 -13.73 -7.34
N PRO A 158 2.42 -14.69 -8.20
CA PRO A 158 1.46 -15.73 -7.82
C PRO A 158 2.01 -16.70 -6.77
N ASP A 159 3.32 -16.95 -6.77
CA ASP A 159 3.97 -17.94 -5.90
C ASP A 159 4.32 -17.34 -4.53
N THR A 160 4.73 -16.07 -4.52
CA THR A 160 5.28 -15.41 -3.33
C THR A 160 4.33 -14.36 -2.71
N GLY A 161 3.32 -13.92 -3.44
CA GLY A 161 2.41 -12.84 -3.07
C GLY A 161 3.07 -11.46 -3.04
N VAL A 162 4.32 -11.35 -3.48
CA VAL A 162 5.10 -10.11 -3.48
C VAL A 162 4.50 -9.12 -4.48
N LEU A 163 4.31 -7.88 -4.03
CA LEU A 163 3.82 -6.79 -4.86
C LEU A 163 4.97 -6.21 -5.70
N PRO A 164 4.67 -5.63 -6.87
CA PRO A 164 5.60 -4.78 -7.60
C PRO A 164 6.29 -3.77 -6.67
N ASP A 165 7.60 -3.62 -6.83
CA ASP A 165 8.38 -2.64 -6.08
C ASP A 165 8.13 -1.22 -6.61
N ALA A 166 8.71 -0.23 -5.93
CA ALA A 166 8.56 1.17 -6.32
C ALA A 166 9.10 1.43 -7.74
N GLN A 167 10.15 0.73 -8.16
CA GLN A 167 10.75 0.88 -9.47
C GLN A 167 9.82 0.37 -10.59
N LYS A 168 9.24 -0.82 -10.43
CA LYS A 168 8.26 -1.38 -11.37
C LYS A 168 7.01 -0.52 -11.45
N MET A 169 6.54 -0.01 -10.31
CA MET A 169 5.41 0.95 -10.28
C MET A 169 5.73 2.24 -11.06
N ALA A 170 6.94 2.79 -10.91
CA ALA A 170 7.37 3.99 -11.65
C ALA A 170 7.48 3.73 -13.16
N GLN A 171 8.06 2.60 -13.56
CA GLN A 171 8.15 2.20 -14.98
C GLN A 171 6.76 2.07 -15.63
N PHE A 172 5.80 1.54 -14.87
CA PHE A 172 4.41 1.43 -15.34
C PHE A 172 3.76 2.82 -15.49
N ALA A 173 3.99 3.72 -14.54
CA ALA A 173 3.52 5.10 -14.63
C ALA A 173 4.09 5.83 -15.86
N ASP A 174 5.38 5.65 -16.15
CA ASP A 174 6.03 6.20 -17.35
C ASP A 174 5.47 5.60 -18.65
N TYR A 175 5.13 4.32 -18.64
CA TYR A 175 4.44 3.68 -19.75
C TYR A 175 3.03 4.27 -19.98
N LEU A 176 2.22 4.43 -18.93
CA LEU A 176 0.91 5.09 -19.05
C LEU A 176 1.04 6.52 -19.57
N SER A 177 2.05 7.27 -19.09
CA SER A 177 2.35 8.62 -19.58
C SER A 177 2.62 8.63 -21.09
N ARG A 178 3.41 7.67 -21.60
CA ARG A 178 3.66 7.50 -23.04
C ARG A 178 2.40 7.13 -23.81
N LEU A 179 1.55 6.25 -23.29
CA LEU A 179 0.26 5.92 -23.92
C LEU A 179 -0.67 7.14 -24.02
N ARG A 180 -0.76 7.96 -22.97
CA ARG A 180 -1.54 9.21 -22.98
C ARG A 180 -1.02 10.16 -24.07
N ALA A 181 0.30 10.35 -24.13
CA ALA A 181 0.93 11.21 -25.13
C ALA A 181 0.67 10.70 -26.57
N GLU A 182 0.79 9.38 -26.77
CA GLU A 182 0.53 8.75 -28.06
C GLU A 182 -0.95 8.89 -28.47
N ARG A 183 -1.90 8.71 -27.54
CA ARG A 183 -3.34 8.95 -27.79
C ARG A 183 -3.59 10.36 -28.27
N VAL A 184 -3.06 11.38 -27.59
CA VAL A 184 -3.21 12.78 -28.00
C VAL A 184 -2.61 13.00 -29.39
N LYS A 185 -1.39 12.50 -29.63
CA LYS A 185 -0.70 12.62 -30.93
C LYS A 185 -1.49 11.97 -32.07
N ARG A 186 -2.02 10.76 -31.87
CA ARG A 186 -2.79 10.05 -32.89
C ARG A 186 -4.14 10.72 -33.16
N ILE A 187 -4.82 11.25 -32.15
CA ILE A 187 -6.03 12.07 -32.31
C ILE A 187 -5.75 13.31 -33.17
N VAL A 188 -4.71 14.08 -32.84
CA VAL A 188 -4.30 15.27 -33.61
C VAL A 188 -3.96 14.90 -35.05
N THR A 189 -3.25 13.79 -35.25
CA THR A 189 -2.89 13.30 -36.59
C THR A 189 -4.12 12.90 -37.40
N ARG A 190 -5.06 12.16 -36.80
CA ARG A 190 -6.34 11.79 -37.39
C ARG A 190 -7.11 13.03 -37.83
N ASP A 191 -7.27 14.00 -36.94
CA ASP A 191 -8.08 15.21 -37.20
C ASP A 191 -7.47 16.05 -38.32
N LYS A 192 -6.14 16.17 -38.33
CA LYS A 192 -5.40 16.83 -39.41
C LYS A 192 -5.63 16.13 -40.75
N LEU A 193 -5.42 14.82 -40.82
CA LEU A 193 -5.63 14.03 -42.05
C LEU A 193 -7.08 14.13 -42.53
N GLN A 194 -8.06 13.97 -41.65
CA GLN A 194 -9.48 14.12 -42.00
C GLN A 194 -9.79 15.51 -42.53
N SER A 195 -9.20 16.57 -41.97
CA SER A 195 -9.38 17.94 -42.48
C SER A 195 -8.73 18.15 -43.85
N GLU A 196 -7.52 17.65 -44.06
CA GLU A 196 -6.79 17.79 -45.32
C GLU A 196 -7.47 17.01 -46.44
N ILE A 197 -7.88 15.77 -46.17
CA ILE A 197 -8.64 14.93 -47.09
C ILE A 197 -9.95 15.60 -47.48
N ARG A 198 -10.71 16.18 -46.53
CA ARG A 198 -11.95 16.91 -46.84
C ARG A 198 -11.72 18.10 -47.77
N LYS A 199 -10.66 18.88 -47.54
CA LYS A 199 -10.29 20.01 -48.41
C LYS A 199 -9.92 19.53 -49.82
N LYS A 200 -9.08 18.50 -49.94
CA LYS A 200 -8.68 17.92 -51.23
C LYS A 200 -9.87 17.33 -51.97
N ALA A 201 -10.75 16.62 -51.27
CA ALA A 201 -11.98 16.06 -51.83
C ALA A 201 -12.90 17.15 -52.39
N GLN A 202 -13.06 18.27 -51.67
CA GLN A 202 -13.82 19.43 -52.16
C GLN A 202 -13.22 20.03 -53.44
N LEU A 203 -11.90 20.23 -53.51
CA LEU A 203 -11.23 20.78 -54.69
C LEU A 203 -11.31 19.86 -55.92
N LEU A 204 -11.47 18.55 -55.69
CA LEU A 204 -11.59 17.53 -56.72
C LEU A 204 -13.04 17.20 -57.09
N ASP A 205 -14.04 17.78 -56.41
CA ASP A 205 -15.43 17.32 -56.42
C ASP A 205 -15.55 15.80 -56.19
N TRP A 206 -14.64 15.26 -55.37
CA TRP A 206 -14.54 13.83 -55.10
C TRP A 206 -15.50 13.43 -53.97
N VAL A 207 -16.33 12.43 -54.25
CA VAL A 207 -17.26 11.85 -53.27
C VAL A 207 -16.85 10.40 -52.95
N PRO A 208 -16.70 10.03 -51.66
CA PRO A 208 -16.33 8.67 -51.30
C PRO A 208 -17.41 7.67 -51.71
N ARG A 209 -17.04 6.71 -52.56
CA ARG A 209 -17.95 5.64 -53.03
C ARG A 209 -18.06 4.46 -52.06
N LYS A 210 -16.99 4.19 -51.30
CA LYS A 210 -16.92 3.10 -50.31
C LYS A 210 -17.35 3.62 -48.94
N ASP A 211 -18.17 2.86 -48.23
CA ASP A 211 -18.63 3.23 -46.88
C ASP A 211 -17.48 3.39 -45.90
N ARG A 212 -16.44 2.57 -46.03
CA ARG A 212 -15.21 2.71 -45.25
C ARG A 212 -14.57 4.09 -45.41
N HIS A 213 -14.49 4.63 -46.62
CA HIS A 213 -13.93 5.97 -46.83
C HIS A 213 -14.84 7.05 -46.25
N ARG A 214 -16.17 6.90 -46.34
CA ARG A 214 -17.12 7.82 -45.69
C ARG A 214 -16.91 7.83 -44.19
N GLN A 215 -16.76 6.65 -43.59
CA GLN A 215 -16.48 6.48 -42.17
C GLN A 215 -15.16 7.16 -41.78
N LEU A 216 -14.07 6.83 -42.46
CA LEU A 216 -12.74 7.38 -42.18
C LEU A 216 -12.72 8.92 -42.21
N ILE A 217 -13.43 9.54 -43.15
CA ILE A 217 -13.39 10.99 -43.37
C ILE A 217 -14.33 11.75 -42.42
N ASN A 218 -15.51 11.20 -42.15
CA ASN A 218 -16.60 11.94 -41.50
C ASN A 218 -16.82 11.57 -40.03
N GLU A 219 -16.36 10.41 -39.57
CA GLU A 219 -16.57 9.98 -38.19
C GLU A 219 -15.60 10.69 -37.23
N GLN A 220 -16.13 11.58 -36.39
CA GLN A 220 -15.36 12.37 -35.42
C GLN A 220 -14.79 11.52 -34.28
N THR A 221 -15.48 10.44 -33.94
CA THR A 221 -15.11 9.48 -32.88
C THR A 221 -14.34 8.29 -33.44
N LEU A 222 -13.81 8.39 -34.67
CA LEU A 222 -13.03 7.32 -35.28
C LEU A 222 -11.83 7.00 -34.38
N ILE A 223 -11.74 5.73 -33.96
CA ILE A 223 -10.65 5.24 -33.10
C ILE A 223 -9.31 5.52 -33.82
N PRO A 224 -8.36 6.20 -33.17
CA PRO A 224 -7.07 6.55 -33.76
C PRO A 224 -6.08 5.35 -33.77
N SER A 225 -6.54 4.21 -34.26
CA SER A 225 -5.69 3.01 -34.42
C SER A 225 -4.68 3.18 -35.54
N LEU A 226 -3.56 2.46 -35.48
CA LEU A 226 -2.56 2.49 -36.55
C LEU A 226 -3.16 2.09 -37.91
N SER A 227 -4.07 1.12 -37.94
CA SER A 227 -4.78 0.74 -39.17
C SER A 227 -5.58 1.92 -39.74
N ASN A 228 -6.38 2.60 -38.91
CA ASN A 228 -7.20 3.72 -39.35
C ASN A 228 -6.35 4.91 -39.82
N LEU A 229 -5.25 5.19 -39.12
CA LEU A 229 -4.31 6.25 -39.51
C LEU A 229 -3.61 5.92 -40.84
N ASN A 230 -3.17 4.68 -41.04
CA ASN A 230 -2.54 4.26 -42.28
C ASN A 230 -3.52 4.33 -43.47
N GLU A 231 -4.78 3.96 -43.26
CA GLU A 231 -5.82 4.10 -44.27
C GLU A 231 -6.12 5.56 -44.62
N LEU A 232 -6.14 6.46 -43.61
CA LEU A 232 -6.27 7.91 -43.83
C LEU A 232 -5.07 8.46 -44.61
N GLN A 233 -3.84 8.09 -44.24
CA GLN A 233 -2.63 8.52 -44.94
C GLN A 233 -2.63 8.04 -46.40
N HIS A 234 -3.02 6.79 -46.64
CA HIS A 234 -3.13 6.26 -47.99
C HIS A 234 -4.16 7.02 -48.82
N LEU A 235 -5.33 7.32 -48.23
CA LEU A 235 -6.37 8.10 -48.90
C LEU A 235 -5.91 9.53 -49.21
N ASP A 236 -5.20 10.16 -48.27
CA ASP A 236 -4.60 11.48 -48.47
C ASP A 236 -3.59 11.49 -49.61
N PHE A 237 -2.73 10.46 -49.68
CA PHE A 237 -1.77 10.28 -50.77
C PHE A 237 -2.47 10.15 -52.14
N VAL A 238 -3.51 9.31 -52.22
CA VAL A 238 -4.28 9.12 -53.47
C VAL A 238 -4.92 10.43 -53.94
N LEU A 239 -5.57 11.18 -53.05
CA LEU A 239 -6.19 12.45 -53.41
C LEU A 239 -5.18 13.52 -53.77
N SER A 240 -4.02 13.56 -53.12
CA SER A 240 -2.93 14.47 -53.46
C SER A 240 -2.45 14.22 -54.89
N GLY A 241 -2.20 12.95 -55.26
CA GLY A 241 -1.79 12.60 -56.61
C GLY A 241 -2.86 12.90 -57.68
N LEU A 242 -4.15 12.80 -57.35
CA LEU A 242 -5.24 13.22 -58.25
C LEU A 242 -5.28 14.74 -58.44
N LEU A 243 -5.07 15.49 -57.35
CA LEU A 243 -5.08 16.95 -57.37
C LEU A 243 -3.90 17.52 -58.16
N GLU A 244 -2.70 16.96 -58.01
CA GLU A 244 -1.53 17.31 -58.81
C GLU A 244 -1.76 17.08 -60.30
N ARG A 245 -2.36 15.94 -60.68
CA ARG A 245 -2.68 15.65 -62.10
C ARG A 245 -3.71 16.62 -62.68
N LYS A 246 -4.74 16.99 -61.90
CA LYS A 246 -5.73 17.99 -62.31
C LYS A 246 -5.06 19.35 -62.58
N GLN A 247 -4.19 19.78 -61.67
CA GLN A 247 -3.43 21.03 -61.83
C GLN A 247 -2.51 21.03 -63.06
N GLN A 248 -1.82 19.91 -63.33
CA GLN A 248 -0.98 19.78 -64.52
C GLN A 248 -1.79 19.85 -65.82
N GLN A 249 -2.97 19.24 -65.86
CA GLN A 249 -3.87 19.29 -67.02
C GLN A 249 -4.41 20.71 -67.25
N GLU A 250 -4.79 21.42 -66.18
CA GLU A 250 -5.25 22.81 -66.26
C GLU A 250 -4.14 23.74 -66.75
N GLN A 251 -2.89 23.53 -66.33
CA GLN A 251 -1.74 24.30 -66.83
C GLN A 251 -1.42 24.02 -68.30
N GLN A 252 -1.54 22.77 -68.76
CA GLN A 252 -1.34 22.41 -70.17
C GLN A 252 -2.46 22.93 -71.09
N GLN A 253 -3.67 23.13 -70.58
CA GLN A 253 -4.77 23.73 -71.35
C GLN A 253 -4.69 25.27 -71.44
N GLN A 254 -3.83 25.89 -70.64
CA GLN A 254 -3.62 27.34 -70.61
C GLN A 254 -2.38 27.81 -71.41
N GLN A 255 -1.60 26.86 -71.98
CA GLN A 255 -0.52 27.13 -72.94
C GLN A 255 -0.98 26.84 -74.36
#